data_AF-A0A7X1NKT8-F1
#
_entry.id   AF-A0A7X1NKT8-F1
#
_cell.length_a   1.000
_cell.length_b   1.000
_cell.length_c   1.000
_cell.angle_alpha   90.00
_cell.angle_beta   90.00
_cell.angle_gamma   90.00
#
_symmetry.space_group_name_H-M   'P 1'
#
loop_
_entity.id
_entity.type
_entity.pdbx_description
1 polymer ?
#
loop_
_entity_poly.entity_id
_entity_poly.type
_entity_poly.pdbx_seq_one_letter_code
_entity_poly.pdbx_strand_id
1 'polypeptide(L)' 'NVVGYIKGKSAIQIARKYGARQRNFTGEHFWARGYFVSTVGLDEHMVRAYIRNQEEEDERYDQMKLVME' A
#
# COMPACT_ATOMS: atom_id res chain seq x y z
N ASN A 1 -7.50 -7.43 11.55
CA ASN A 1 -6.63 -6.25 11.80
C ASN A 1 -7.36 -5.00 11.31
N VAL A 2 -7.51 -3.97 12.16
CA VAL A 2 -8.24 -2.71 11.88
C VAL A 2 -7.67 -1.97 10.66
N VAL A 3 -6.34 -1.88 10.56
CA VAL A 3 -5.70 -1.18 9.43
C VAL A 3 -5.98 -1.89 8.10
N GLY A 4 -5.97 -3.23 8.11
CA GLY A 4 -6.34 -4.02 6.93
C GLY A 4 -7.79 -3.79 6.49
N TYR A 5 -8.71 -3.65 7.45
CA TYR A 5 -10.11 -3.32 7.16
C TYR A 5 -10.23 -1.95 6.48
N ILE A 6 -9.56 -0.93 7.03
CA ILE A 6 -9.58 0.44 6.48
C ILE A 6 -8.98 0.47 5.08
N LYS A 7 -7.80 -0.13 4.88
CA LYS A 7 -7.14 -0.21 3.57
C LYS A 7 -8.00 -0.96 2.55
N GLY A 8 -8.63 -2.07 2.94
CA GLY A 8 -9.50 -2.86 2.07
C GLY A 8 -10.78 -2.14 1.67
N LYS A 9 -11.51 -1.56 2.63
CA LYS A 9 -12.75 -0.82 2.34
C LYS A 9 -12.52 0.42 1.50
N SER A 10 -11.48 1.19 1.81
CA SER A 10 -11.13 2.38 1.02
C SER A 10 -10.69 2.03 -0.40
N ALA A 11 -9.90 0.96 -0.60
CA ALA A 11 -9.54 0.47 -1.93
C ALA A 11 -10.77 0.14 -2.78
N ILE A 12 -11.75 -0.57 -2.21
CA ILE A 12 -13.02 -0.88 -2.89
C ILE A 12 -13.78 0.40 -3.24
N GLN A 13 -13.82 1.36 -2.33
CA GLN A 13 -14.52 2.63 -2.55
C GLN A 13 -13.85 3.47 -3.65
N ILE A 14 -12.52 3.57 -3.65
CA ILE A 14 -11.74 4.29 -4.66
C ILE A 14 -11.98 3.65 -6.03
N ALA A 15 -11.85 2.34 -6.13
CA ALA A 15 -12.11 1.57 -7.35
C ALA A 15 -13.52 1.84 -7.91
N ARG A 16 -14.55 1.85 -7.05
CA ARG A 16 -15.94 2.11 -7.47
C ARG A 16 -16.19 3.55 -7.92
N LYS A 17 -15.55 4.52 -7.28
CA LYS A 17 -15.81 5.95 -7.51
C LYS A 17 -14.99 6.51 -8.67
N TYR A 18 -13.77 6.03 -8.85
CA TYR A 18 -12.79 6.58 -9.78
C TYR A 18 -12.30 5.57 -10.83
N GLY A 19 -12.57 4.28 -10.66
CA GLY A 19 -12.24 3.27 -11.65
C GLY A 19 -13.16 3.38 -12.87
N ALA A 20 -12.61 3.75 -14.01
CA ALA A 20 -13.35 3.86 -15.28
C ALA A 20 -13.90 2.51 -15.80
N ARG A 21 -13.49 1.38 -15.21
CA ARG A 21 -13.85 0.02 -15.65
C ARG A 21 -14.64 -0.70 -14.55
N GLN A 22 -15.91 -0.99 -14.81
CA GLN A 22 -16.79 -1.64 -13.81
C GLN A 22 -16.45 -3.11 -13.49
N ARG A 23 -15.54 -3.75 -14.23
CA ARG A 23 -15.22 -5.17 -14.03
C ARG A 23 -13.71 -5.44 -14.16
N ASN A 24 -13.22 -6.19 -13.17
CA ASN A 24 -11.90 -6.82 -13.04
C ASN A 24 -10.74 -5.86 -12.72
N PHE A 25 -10.65 -5.42 -11.45
CA PHE A 25 -9.47 -4.76 -10.84
C PHE A 25 -8.35 -5.75 -10.46
N THR A 26 -8.24 -6.87 -11.17
CA THR A 26 -7.16 -7.83 -10.95
C THR A 26 -5.84 -7.19 -11.38
N GLY A 27 -5.05 -6.73 -10.40
CA GLY A 27 -3.71 -6.16 -10.60
C GLY A 27 -3.50 -4.75 -10.05
N GLU A 28 -4.56 -4.00 -9.69
CA GLU A 28 -4.40 -2.64 -9.14
C GLU A 28 -4.26 -2.68 -7.61
N HIS A 29 -3.14 -2.15 -7.11
CA HIS A 29 -2.85 -1.99 -5.67
C HIS A 29 -2.92 -0.52 -5.27
N PHE A 30 -3.96 -0.13 -4.53
CA PHE A 30 -4.13 1.26 -4.05
C PHE A 30 -3.27 1.60 -2.82
N TRP A 31 -2.76 0.58 -2.13
CA TRP A 31 -2.01 0.75 -0.89
C TRP A 31 -0.80 -0.19 -0.89
N ALA A 32 0.33 0.27 -0.37
CA ALA A 32 1.49 -0.57 -0.08
C ALA A 32 1.11 -1.70 0.89
N ARG A 33 1.94 -2.75 0.99
CA ARG A 33 1.66 -3.90 1.87
C ARG A 33 1.75 -3.49 3.36
N GLY A 34 2.76 -2.68 3.71
CA GLY A 34 3.03 -2.21 5.07
C GLY A 34 2.09 -1.11 5.58
N TYR A 35 2.23 -0.77 6.86
CA TYR A 35 1.67 0.44 7.47
C TYR A 35 2.53 0.88 8.65
N PHE A 36 2.54 2.18 8.94
CA PHE A 36 3.21 2.77 10.11
C PHE A 36 2.17 3.32 11.09
N VAL A 37 2.44 3.19 12.39
CA VAL A 37 1.58 3.70 13.47
C VAL A 37 2.45 4.23 14.61
N SER A 38 2.04 5.36 15.20
CA SER A 38 2.65 5.91 16.42
C SER A 38 1.56 6.26 17.43
N THR A 39 1.82 5.99 18.72
CA THR A 39 0.91 6.26 19.84
C THR A 39 1.27 7.52 20.62
N VAL A 40 2.48 8.05 20.42
CA VAL A 40 3.07 9.13 21.23
C VAL A 40 3.34 10.41 20.43
N GLY A 41 3.09 10.41 19.12
CA GLY A 41 3.28 11.56 18.22
C GLY A 41 3.93 11.16 16.89
N LEU A 42 3.71 11.96 15.86
CA LEU A 42 4.30 11.76 14.54
C LEU A 42 5.54 12.67 14.41
N ASP A 43 6.72 12.07 14.38
CA ASP A 43 7.93 12.74 13.90
C ASP A 43 7.99 12.62 12.38
N GLU A 44 8.03 13.76 11.69
CA GLU A 44 8.13 13.83 10.24
C GLU A 44 9.36 13.07 9.71
N HIS A 45 10.48 13.10 10.44
CA HIS A 45 11.69 12.37 10.04
C HIS A 45 11.46 10.86 10.06
N MET A 46 10.76 10.35 11.08
CA MET A 46 10.39 8.93 11.17
C MET A 46 9.44 8.52 10.05
N VAL A 47 8.44 9.33 9.73
CA VAL A 47 7.50 9.06 8.64
C VAL A 47 8.23 9.01 7.29
N ARG A 48 9.11 9.98 7.03
CA ARG A 48 9.93 10.01 5.80
C ARG A 48 10.86 8.81 5.71
N ALA A 49 11.48 8.40 6.83
CA ALA A 49 12.33 7.22 6.86
C ALA A 49 11.53 5.93 6.60
N TYR A 50 10.33 5.81 7.18
CA TYR A 50 9.46 4.66 6.93
C TYR A 50 9.07 4.56 5.45
N ILE A 51 8.69 5.67 4.82
CA ILE A 51 8.32 5.68 3.40
C ILE A 51 9.49 5.21 2.52
N ARG A 52 10.70 5.77 2.70
CA ARG A 52 11.88 5.36 1.92
C ARG A 52 12.20 3.87 2.08
N ASN A 53 12.20 3.38 3.32
CA ASN A 53 12.49 1.97 3.57
C ASN A 53 11.41 1.05 2.97
N GLN A 54 10.14 1.49 2.98
CA GLN A 54 9.05 0.74 2.37
C GLN A 54 9.18 0.70 0.84
N GLU A 55 9.60 1.80 0.21
CA GLU A 55 9.86 1.86 -1.24
C GLU A 55 10.99 0.92 -1.65
N GLU A 56 12.12 0.93 -0.93
CA GLU A 56 13.26 0.02 -1.17
C GLU A 56 12.86 -1.47 -1.03
N GLU A 57 12.07 -1.80 -0.01
CA GLU A 57 11.57 -3.16 0.18
C GLU A 57 10.60 -3.58 -0.93
N ASP A 58 9.66 -2.71 -1.31
CA ASP A 58 8.69 -2.97 -2.38
C ASP A 58 9.42 -3.17 -3.73
N GLU A 59 10.44 -2.36 -4.05
CA GLU A 59 11.30 -2.55 -5.23
C GLU A 59 12.00 -3.92 -5.22
N ARG A 60 12.57 -4.32 -4.07
CA ARG A 60 13.22 -5.63 -3.95
C ARG A 60 12.23 -6.77 -4.15
N TYR A 61 11.01 -6.65 -3.62
CA TYR A 61 9.96 -7.66 -3.81
C TYR A 61 9.54 -7.77 -5.27
N ASP A 62 9.39 -6.65 -5.98
CA ASP A 62 9.00 -6.65 -7.39
C ASP A 62 10.12 -7.22 -8.28
N GLN A 63 11.39 -6.90 -8.00
CA GLN A 63 12.53 -7.52 -8.67
C GLN A 63 12.56 -9.04 -8.45
N MET A 64 12.29 -9.50 -7.22
CA MET A 64 12.30 -10.91 -6.87
C MET A 64 11.16 -11.70 -7.53
N LYS A 65 9.98 -11.10 -7.72
CA LYS A 65 8.89 -11.71 -8.52
C LYS A 65 9.31 -11.92 -9.97
N LEU A 66 10.00 -10.94 -10.57
CA LEU A 66 10.39 -10.98 -11.98
C LEU A 66 11.47 -12.02 -12.29
N VAL A 67 12.26 -12.43 -11.29
CA VAL A 67 13.29 -13.49 -11.40
C VAL A 67 12.71 -14.90 -11.17
N MET A 68 11.53 -14.99 -10.56
CA MET A 68 10.87 -16.25 -10.18
C MET A 68 9.76 -16.67 -11.15
N GLU A 69 9.42 -15.83 -12.13
CA GLU A 69 8.57 -16.13 -13.30
C GLU A 69 9.42 -16.54 -14.51
#